data_AF-A0A2N5P0U2-F1
#
_entry.id   AF-A0A2N5P0U2-F1
#
_cell.length_a   1.000
_cell.length_b   1.000
_cell.length_c   1.000
_cell.angle_alpha   90.00
_cell.angle_beta   90.00
_cell.angle_gamma   90.00
#
_symmetry.space_group_name_H-M   'P 1'
#
loop_
_entity.id
_entity.type
_entity.pdbx_description
1 polymer ?
#
loop_
_entity_poly.entity_id
_entity_poly.type
_entity_poly.pdbx_seq_one_letter_code
_entity_poly.pdbx_strand_id
1 'polypeptide(L)'
;MDNPVMFTKPTIFSMNPATGQARCAGEAGDELMIGKETMLNMISQASGTSYLAALLEKLDLFLALASEYFPEMLNRIDRPIVLDSGELVGATADKMDEAFGKILRDKRRGLK
;
A
#
# COMPACT_ATOMS: atom_id res chain seq x y z
N MET A 1 -11.13 32.98 -2.68
CA MET A 1 -9.93 33.85 -2.72
C MET A 1 -8.78 32.88 -2.80
N ASP A 2 -8.37 32.59 -4.02
CA ASP A 2 -7.66 31.34 -4.31
C ASP A 2 -6.15 31.51 -4.14
N ASN A 3 -5.67 32.75 -4.19
CA ASN A 3 -4.31 33.13 -3.88
C ASN A 3 -4.25 33.82 -2.51
N PRO A 4 -3.40 33.33 -1.58
CA PRO A 4 -3.16 34.01 -0.33
C PRO A 4 -2.54 35.39 -0.58
N VAL A 5 -3.01 36.40 0.14
CA VAL A 5 -2.43 37.76 0.12
C VAL A 5 -1.78 38.02 1.47
N MET A 6 -0.55 38.52 1.45
CA MET A 6 0.19 38.90 2.65
C MET A 6 0.22 40.42 2.78
N PHE A 7 -0.18 40.91 3.95
CA PHE A 7 -0.16 42.33 4.31
C PHE A 7 1.05 42.60 5.18
N THR A 8 2.11 43.13 4.57
CA THR A 8 3.36 43.49 5.28
C THR A 8 3.38 44.96 5.71
N LYS A 9 2.32 45.70 5.42
CA LYS A 9 2.15 47.13 5.75
C LYS A 9 0.68 47.38 6.11
N PRO A 10 0.41 48.37 6.98
CA PRO A 10 -0.96 48.75 7.33
C PRO A 10 -1.79 49.05 6.08
N THR A 11 -2.87 48.30 5.89
CA THR A 11 -3.73 48.35 4.70
C THR A 11 -5.18 48.49 5.14
N ILE A 12 -5.87 49.51 4.62
CA ILE A 12 -7.30 49.76 4.91
C ILE A 12 -8.16 49.12 3.81
N PHE A 13 -9.13 48.30 4.20
CA PHE A 13 -10.08 47.66 3.27
C PHE A 13 -11.36 48.47 3.10
N SER A 14 -11.87 49.04 4.19
CA SER A 14 -13.05 49.89 4.18
C SER A 14 -13.12 50.74 5.43
N MET A 15 -13.85 51.84 5.37
CA MET A 15 -14.11 52.70 6.52
C MET A 15 -15.61 52.86 6.65
N ASN A 16 -16.16 52.64 7.84
CA ASN A 16 -17.56 52.92 8.10
C ASN A 16 -17.77 54.43 8.12
N PRO A 17 -18.52 55.02 7.17
CA PRO A 17 -18.67 56.48 7.07
C PRO A 17 -19.49 57.07 8.23
N ALA A 18 -20.28 56.27 8.95
CA ALA A 18 -21.08 56.73 10.09
C ALA A 18 -20.34 56.68 11.43
N THR A 19 -19.41 55.73 11.62
CA THR A 19 -18.69 55.53 12.89
C THR A 19 -17.20 55.87 12.82
N GLY A 20 -16.67 56.14 11.63
CA GLY A 20 -15.25 56.41 11.40
C GLY A 20 -14.33 55.20 11.63
N GLN A 21 -14.88 54.02 11.91
CA GLN A 21 -14.08 52.82 12.16
C GLN A 21 -13.57 52.23 10.85
N ALA A 22 -12.25 52.11 10.74
CA ALA A 22 -11.60 51.46 9.62
C ALA A 22 -11.51 49.94 9.86
N ARG A 23 -11.73 49.16 8.79
CA ARG A 23 -11.37 47.75 8.72
C ARG A 23 -10.00 47.68 8.05
N CYS A 24 -8.99 47.27 8.81
CA CYS A 24 -7.60 47.23 8.37
C CYS A 24 -7.00 45.83 8.52
N ALA A 25 -5.85 45.59 7.88
CA ALA A 25 -4.93 44.49 8.16
C ALA A 25 -3.48 44.98 8.12
N GLY A 26 -2.57 44.16 8.63
CA GLY A 26 -1.13 44.42 8.63
C GLY A 26 -0.70 45.46 9.67
N GLU A 27 -1.46 45.62 10.76
CA GLU A 27 -1.15 46.58 11.84
C GLU A 27 -0.25 45.99 12.93
N ALA A 28 -0.30 44.67 13.16
CA ALA A 28 0.45 43.98 14.21
C ALA A 28 1.54 43.02 13.67
N GLY A 29 1.99 43.24 12.43
CA GLY A 29 2.95 42.39 11.73
C GLY A 29 2.40 41.86 10.41
N ASP A 30 3.09 40.87 9.84
CA ASP A 30 2.69 40.25 8.57
C ASP A 30 1.41 39.43 8.75
N GLU A 31 0.31 39.88 8.16
CA GLU A 31 -0.99 39.20 8.22
C GLU A 31 -1.32 38.53 6.89
N LEU A 32 -1.69 37.25 6.92
CA LEU A 32 -2.08 36.50 5.73
C LEU A 32 -3.61 36.42 5.63
N MET A 33 -4.16 36.85 4.51
CA MET A 33 -5.56 36.60 4.15
C MET A 33 -5.65 35.49 3.11
N ILE A 34 -6.40 34.46 3.45
CA ILE A 34 -6.63 33.29 2.62
C ILE A 34 -8.11 32.91 2.67
N GLY A 35 -8.65 32.39 1.58
CA GLY A 35 -10.00 31.84 1.57
C GLY A 35 -10.12 30.65 2.53
N LYS A 36 -11.24 30.54 3.25
CA LYS A 36 -11.50 29.43 4.19
C LYS A 36 -11.31 28.06 3.54
N GLU A 37 -11.83 27.87 2.33
CA GLU A 37 -11.71 26.62 1.58
C GLU A 37 -10.27 26.32 1.18
N THR A 38 -9.52 27.33 0.72
CA THR A 38 -8.10 27.21 0.37
C THR A 38 -7.27 26.83 1.60
N MET A 39 -7.53 27.46 2.76
CA MET A 39 -6.88 27.10 4.02
C MET A 39 -7.17 25.65 4.42
N LEU A 40 -8.43 25.21 4.34
CA LEU A 40 -8.81 23.84 4.65
C LEU A 40 -8.16 22.82 3.72
N ASN A 41 -8.06 23.15 2.43
CA ASN A 41 -7.38 22.30 1.45
C ASN A 41 -5.87 22.19 1.75
N MET A 42 -5.21 23.30 2.09
CA MET A 42 -3.79 23.26 2.49
C MET A 42 -3.57 22.43 3.76
N ILE A 43 -4.44 22.58 4.76
CA ILE A 43 -4.39 21.76 5.99
C ILE A 43 -4.59 20.28 5.66
N SER A 44 -5.55 19.97 4.79
CA SER A 44 -5.85 18.58 4.41
C SER A 44 -4.67 17.95 3.65
N GLN A 45 -4.01 18.71 2.78
CA GLN A 45 -2.78 18.26 2.11
C GLN A 45 -1.63 18.06 3.11
N ALA A 46 -1.43 19.00 4.03
CA ALA A 46 -0.37 18.91 5.04
C ALA A 46 -0.61 17.78 6.07
N SER A 47 -1.86 17.51 6.41
CA SER A 47 -2.27 16.45 7.35
C SER A 47 -2.14 15.04 6.74
N GLY A 48 -1.88 14.93 5.43
CA GLY A 48 -1.73 13.64 4.75
C GLY A 48 -3.02 12.83 4.67
N THR A 49 -4.19 13.43 4.96
CA THR A 49 -5.49 12.74 4.90
C THR A 49 -5.79 12.19 3.51
N SER A 50 -5.32 12.86 2.46
CA SER A 50 -5.41 12.34 1.08
C SER A 50 -4.56 11.09 0.85
N TYR A 51 -3.38 11.00 1.49
CA TYR A 51 -2.49 9.85 1.37
C TYR A 51 -3.03 8.64 2.15
N LEU A 52 -3.58 8.87 3.34
CA LEU A 52 -4.23 7.83 4.14
C LEU A 52 -5.45 7.23 3.43
N ALA A 53 -6.28 8.06 2.79
CA ALA A 53 -7.41 7.57 2.00
C ALA A 53 -6.96 6.70 0.81
N ALA A 54 -5.95 7.16 0.06
CA ALA A 54 -5.40 6.39 -1.05
C ALA A 54 -4.75 5.07 -0.59
N LEU A 55 -4.08 5.06 0.57
CA LEU A 55 -3.52 3.84 1.15
C LEU A 55 -4.62 2.83 1.52
N LEU A 56 -5.72 3.30 2.12
CA LEU A 56 -6.86 2.46 2.47
C LEU A 56 -7.47 1.81 1.22
N GLU A 57 -7.67 2.56 0.13
CA GLU A 57 -8.16 1.99 -1.13
C GLU A 57 -7.24 0.91 -1.70
N LYS A 58 -5.92 1.09 -1.60
CA LYS A 58 -4.95 0.07 -2.05
C LYS A 58 -4.97 -1.18 -1.17
N LEU A 59 -5.17 -1.01 0.14
CA LEU A 59 -5.31 -2.14 1.07
C LEU A 59 -6.59 -2.93 0.80
N ASP A 60 -7.71 -2.27 0.53
CA ASP A 60 -8.96 -2.93 0.18
C ASP A 60 -8.84 -3.73 -1.12
N LEU A 61 -8.17 -3.17 -2.14
CA LEU A 61 -7.89 -3.89 -3.38
C LEU A 61 -6.99 -5.11 -3.15
N PHE A 62 -5.95 -4.97 -2.33
CA PHE A 62 -5.08 -6.09 -1.96
C PHE A 62 -5.85 -7.18 -1.23
N LEU A 63 -6.71 -6.82 -0.27
CA LEU A 63 -7.54 -7.77 0.47
C LEU A 63 -8.56 -8.48 -0.42
N ALA A 64 -9.17 -7.76 -1.38
CA ALA A 64 -10.07 -8.37 -2.36
C ALA A 64 -9.35 -9.41 -3.23
N LEU A 65 -8.17 -9.05 -3.74
CA LEU A 65 -7.34 -9.94 -4.55
C LEU A 65 -6.83 -11.12 -3.71
N ALA A 66 -6.41 -10.88 -2.48
CA ALA A 66 -6.06 -11.96 -1.57
C ALA A 66 -7.26 -12.91 -1.35
N SER A 67 -8.46 -12.39 -1.07
CA SER A 67 -9.65 -13.22 -0.87
C SER A 67 -10.03 -14.06 -2.11
N GLU A 68 -9.76 -13.55 -3.32
CA GLU A 68 -10.06 -14.26 -4.57
C GLU A 68 -9.02 -15.37 -4.85
N TYR A 69 -7.73 -15.05 -4.71
CA TYR A 69 -6.66 -15.95 -5.16
C TYR A 69 -6.09 -16.86 -4.06
N PHE A 70 -6.22 -16.53 -2.77
CA PHE A 70 -5.77 -17.43 -1.69
C PHE A 70 -6.48 -18.78 -1.69
N PRO A 71 -7.82 -18.86 -1.85
CA PRO A 71 -8.52 -20.15 -1.93
C PRO A 71 -8.07 -20.99 -3.13
N GLU A 72 -7.84 -20.38 -4.30
CA GLU A 72 -7.28 -21.09 -5.46
C GLU A 72 -5.87 -21.62 -5.18
N MET A 73 -5.01 -20.84 -4.54
CA MET A 73 -3.67 -21.25 -4.16
C MET A 73 -3.70 -22.42 -3.17
N LEU A 74 -4.56 -22.36 -2.14
CA LEU A 74 -4.73 -23.46 -1.19
C LEU A 74 -5.26 -24.72 -1.88
N ASN A 75 -6.23 -24.59 -2.79
CA ASN A 75 -6.74 -25.71 -3.59
C ASN A 75 -5.69 -26.31 -4.56
N ARG A 76 -4.69 -25.53 -4.98
CA ARG A 76 -3.55 -26.02 -5.78
C ARG A 76 -2.51 -26.73 -4.93
N ILE A 77 -2.30 -26.29 -3.69
CA ILE A 77 -1.37 -26.90 -2.74
C ILE A 77 -1.95 -28.18 -2.14
N ASP A 78 -3.26 -28.24 -1.90
CA ASP A 78 -3.98 -29.42 -1.41
C ASP A 78 -4.26 -30.47 -2.50
N ARG A 79 -3.65 -30.33 -3.69
CA ARG A 79 -3.65 -31.41 -4.66
C ARG A 79 -2.79 -32.54 -4.09
N PRO A 80 -3.33 -33.78 -3.93
CA PRO A 80 -2.48 -34.92 -3.67
C PRO A 80 -1.40 -34.95 -4.76
N ILE A 81 -0.16 -35.23 -4.38
CA ILE A 81 0.92 -35.46 -5.35
C ILE A 81 0.51 -36.70 -6.15
N VAL A 82 -0.20 -36.49 -7.25
CA VAL A 82 -0.61 -37.57 -8.13
C VAL A 82 0.60 -37.89 -8.98
N LEU A 83 1.15 -39.10 -8.84
CA LEU A 83 2.26 -39.64 -9.63
C LEU A 83 1.85 -39.89 -11.11
N ASP A 84 0.78 -39.27 -11.58
CA ASP A 84 0.16 -39.54 -12.88
C ASP A 84 0.91 -38.87 -14.04
N SER A 85 1.65 -37.78 -13.77
CA SER A 85 2.50 -37.14 -14.78
C SER A 85 3.79 -37.91 -15.07
N GLY A 86 4.14 -38.91 -14.25
CA GLY A 86 5.39 -39.67 -14.39
C GLY A 86 6.68 -38.90 -14.10
N GLU A 87 6.66 -37.58 -13.89
CA GLU A 87 7.86 -36.77 -13.63
C GLU A 87 8.57 -37.16 -12.32
N LEU A 88 7.80 -37.39 -11.26
CA LEU A 88 8.34 -37.82 -9.97
C LEU A 88 8.94 -39.22 -10.04
N VAL A 89 8.31 -40.12 -10.81
CA VAL A 89 8.81 -41.47 -11.06
C VAL A 89 10.07 -41.42 -11.92
N GLY A 90 10.11 -40.60 -12.97
CA GLY A 90 11.29 -40.42 -13.82
C GLY A 90 12.49 -39.85 -13.07
N ALA A 91 12.27 -38.86 -12.19
CA ALA A 91 13.33 -38.27 -11.37
C ALA A 91 13.86 -39.20 -10.27
N THR A 92 13.07 -40.19 -9.85
CA THR A 92 13.43 -41.11 -8.76
C THR A 92 13.84 -42.51 -9.21
N ALA A 93 13.46 -42.93 -10.42
CA ALA A 93 13.71 -44.27 -10.96
C ALA A 93 15.19 -44.66 -10.94
N ASP A 94 16.08 -43.84 -11.51
CA ASP A 94 17.51 -44.18 -11.59
C ASP A 94 18.16 -44.33 -10.20
N LYS A 95 17.79 -43.45 -9.27
CA LYS A 95 18.32 -43.49 -7.89
C LYS A 95 17.78 -44.69 -7.13
N MET A 96 16.51 -45.05 -7.34
CA MET A 96 15.91 -46.24 -6.76
C MET A 96 16.56 -47.51 -7.33
N ASP A 97 16.79 -47.56 -8.64
CA ASP A 97 17.38 -48.72 -9.31
C ASP A 97 18.83 -48.96 -8.87
N GLU A 98 19.61 -47.90 -8.70
CA GLU A 98 20.97 -48.00 -8.15
C GLU A 98 20.97 -48.51 -6.69
N ALA A 99 20.04 -48.02 -5.86
CA ALA A 99 19.89 -48.45 -4.47
C ALA A 99 19.48 -49.93 -4.39
N PHE A 100 18.50 -50.35 -5.19
CA PHE A 100 18.09 -51.75 -5.27
C PHE A 100 19.20 -52.65 -5.82
N GLY A 101 19.97 -52.18 -6.80
CA GLY A 101 21.13 -52.89 -7.33
C GLY A 101 22.27 -53.06 -6.32
N LYS A 102 22.44 -52.15 -5.36
CA LYS A 102 23.38 -52.31 -4.23
C LYS A 102 22.86 -53.36 -3.24
N ILE A 103 21.61 -53.24 -2.81
CA ILE A 103 20.96 -54.20 -1.90
C ILE A 103 21.00 -55.63 -2.46
N LEU A 104 20.76 -55.82 -3.76
CA LEU A 104 20.84 -57.12 -4.41
C LEU A 104 22.26 -57.69 -4.42
N ARG A 105 23.27 -56.83 -4.61
CA ARG A 105 24.69 -57.23 -4.57
C ARG A 105 25.13 -57.60 -3.16
N ASP A 106 24.68 -56.86 -2.15
CA ASP A 106 25.00 -57.12 -0.76
C ASP A 106 24.32 -58.41 -0.27
N LYS A 107 23.04 -58.62 -0.61
CA LYS A 107 22.35 -59.90 -0.37
C LYS A 107 23.04 -61.09 -1.04
N ARG A 108 23.50 -60.94 -2.29
CA ARG A 108 24.28 -62.01 -2.97
C ARG A 108 25.62 -62.29 -2.31
N ARG A 109 26.19 -61.31 -1.60
CA ARG A 109 27.43 -61.43 -0.84
C ARG A 109 27.21 -61.91 0.60
N GLY A 110 25.96 -62.20 1.00
CA GLY A 110 25.63 -62.63 2.36
C GLY A 110 25.72 -61.51 3.41
N LEU A 111 25.84 -60.26 2.97
CA LEU A 111 25.79 -59.08 3.83
C LEU A 111 24.31 -58.68 3.93
N LYS A 112 23.81 -58.52 5.16
CA LYS A 112 22.41 -58.16 5.43
C LYS A 112 22.11 -56.72 5.06
#